data_AF-A0A1H4DC73-F1
#
_entry.id   AF-A0A1H4DC73-F1
#
_cell.length_a   1.000
_cell.length_b   1.000
_cell.length_c   1.000
_cell.angle_alpha   90.00
_cell.angle_beta   90.00
_cell.angle_gamma   90.00
#
_symmetry.space_group_name_H-M   'P 1'
#
loop_
_entity.id
_entity.type
_entity.pdbx_description
1 polymer ?
#
loop_
_entity_poly.entity_id
_entity_poly.type
_entity_poly.pdbx_seq_one_letter_code
_entity_poly.pdbx_strand_id
1 'polypeptide(L)'
;MSVTNLPRPRRLPIEEPEEIAAIEGGLTAVHGLMSASGGFLALAGVEISEMNVLARAETLTRMYDAGEVVVGWRDGRDGRIVNVVIEKLAIEPAGGGFRAEVYLETEGGHALAGALAGRTAEDLADALLEAAADGLAAGLPSPGAALLKLSEG
;
A
#
# COMPACT_ATOMS: atom_id res chain seq x y z
N MET A 1 17.02 27.20 -6.02
CA MET A 1 17.06 26.04 -5.11
C MET A 1 17.54 24.86 -5.94
N SER A 2 18.78 24.40 -5.78
CA SER A 2 19.30 23.28 -6.58
C SER A 2 18.86 21.97 -5.93
N VAL A 3 18.03 21.19 -6.62
CA VAL A 3 17.72 19.81 -6.23
C VAL A 3 19.01 19.02 -6.36
N THR A 4 19.62 18.65 -5.24
CA THR A 4 20.74 17.71 -5.25
C THR A 4 20.18 16.38 -5.73
N ASN A 5 20.61 15.93 -6.92
CA ASN A 5 20.28 14.59 -7.39
C ASN A 5 20.89 13.60 -6.40
N LEU A 6 20.07 13.09 -5.48
CA LEU A 6 20.41 11.88 -4.75
C LEU A 6 20.66 10.78 -5.80
N PRO A 7 21.69 9.93 -5.65
CA PRO A 7 21.85 8.76 -6.51
C PRO A 7 20.52 8.01 -6.50
N ARG A 8 19.97 7.71 -7.69
CA ARG A 8 18.67 7.03 -7.78
C ARG A 8 18.77 5.75 -6.96
N PRO A 9 17.96 5.56 -5.91
CA PRO A 9 18.00 4.34 -5.13
C PRO A 9 17.74 3.17 -6.07
N ARG A 10 18.63 2.17 -6.06
CA ARG A 10 18.46 0.96 -6.87
C ARG A 10 17.50 0.05 -6.13
N ARG A 11 16.41 -0.37 -6.79
CA ARG A 11 15.53 -1.41 -6.25
C ARG A 11 16.31 -2.72 -6.05
N LEU A 12 16.00 -3.43 -4.98
CA LEU A 12 16.51 -4.76 -4.66
C LEU A 12 15.33 -5.74 -4.56
N PRO A 13 15.51 -7.02 -4.95
CA PRO A 13 14.51 -8.05 -4.71
C PRO A 13 14.14 -8.19 -3.22
N ILE A 14 12.87 -8.50 -2.95
CA ILE A 14 12.37 -8.85 -1.62
C ILE A 14 12.39 -10.38 -1.54
N GLU A 15 13.43 -10.95 -0.95
CA GLU A 15 13.73 -12.38 -1.11
C GLU A 15 13.86 -13.12 0.22
N GLU A 16 14.08 -12.39 1.32
CA GLU A 16 14.18 -13.01 2.64
C GLU A 16 12.78 -13.38 3.18
N PRO A 17 12.56 -14.61 3.66
CA PRO A 17 11.25 -15.05 4.14
C PRO A 17 10.64 -14.15 5.24
N GLU A 18 11.49 -13.61 6.11
CA GLU A 18 11.11 -12.66 7.16
C GLU A 18 10.66 -11.30 6.61
N GLU A 19 11.28 -10.81 5.53
CA GLU A 19 10.86 -9.57 4.86
C GLU A 19 9.48 -9.74 4.22
N ILE A 20 9.29 -10.87 3.52
CA ILE A 20 8.01 -11.23 2.90
C ILE A 20 6.93 -11.35 3.96
N ALA A 21 7.18 -12.07 5.05
CA ALA A 21 6.21 -12.26 6.12
C ALA A 21 5.80 -10.94 6.79
N ALA A 22 6.75 -10.02 7.02
CA ALA A 22 6.47 -8.70 7.57
C ALA A 22 5.58 -7.87 6.62
N ILE A 23 5.91 -7.84 5.33
CA ILE A 23 5.12 -7.12 4.32
C ILE A 23 3.71 -7.71 4.23
N GLU A 24 3.57 -9.03 4.14
CA GLU A 24 2.26 -9.70 4.07
C GLU A 24 1.43 -9.48 5.35
N GLY A 25 2.08 -9.41 6.51
CA GLY A 25 1.44 -9.02 7.77
C GLY A 25 0.86 -7.62 7.72
N GLY A 26 1.64 -6.63 7.25
CA GLY A 26 1.17 -5.26 7.05
C GLY A 26 0.01 -5.17 6.04
N LEU A 27 0.10 -5.88 4.91
CA LEU A 27 -0.97 -5.93 3.91
C LEU A 27 -2.26 -6.56 4.45
N THR A 28 -2.15 -7.58 5.29
CA THR A 28 -3.30 -8.21 5.95
C THR A 28 -4.02 -7.24 6.87
N ALA A 29 -3.30 -6.37 7.57
CA ALA A 29 -3.91 -5.34 8.40
C ALA A 29 -4.64 -4.28 7.58
N VAL A 30 -4.03 -3.82 6.48
CA VAL A 30 -4.70 -2.91 5.53
C VAL A 30 -5.97 -3.55 4.97
N HIS A 31 -5.93 -4.85 4.63
CA HIS A 31 -7.10 -5.60 4.18
C HIS A 31 -8.22 -5.63 5.24
N GLY A 32 -7.87 -5.85 6.51
CA GLY A 32 -8.80 -5.81 7.64
C GLY A 32 -9.47 -4.46 7.80
N LEU A 33 -8.71 -3.36 7.70
CA LEU A 33 -9.23 -1.99 7.68
C LEU A 33 -10.22 -1.79 6.52
N MET A 34 -9.87 -2.23 5.32
CA MET A 34 -10.73 -2.07 4.15
C MET A 34 -12.04 -2.83 4.30
N SER A 35 -11.99 -4.07 4.75
CA SER A 35 -13.17 -4.89 5.02
C SER A 35 -14.11 -4.23 6.04
N ALA A 36 -13.56 -3.62 7.10
CA ALA A 36 -14.36 -2.91 8.12
C ALA A 36 -15.02 -1.63 7.57
N SER A 37 -14.37 -0.95 6.63
CA SER A 37 -14.88 0.28 5.98
C SER A 37 -15.86 0.03 4.83
N GLY A 38 -16.05 -1.24 4.41
CA GLY A 38 -16.84 -1.60 3.22
C GLY A 38 -16.11 -1.36 1.89
N GLY A 39 -14.79 -1.29 1.92
CA GLY A 39 -13.92 -1.13 0.75
C GLY A 39 -13.51 -2.46 0.10
N PHE A 40 -12.70 -2.35 -0.96
CA PHE A 40 -12.15 -3.49 -1.71
C PHE A 40 -10.63 -3.37 -1.83
N LEU A 41 -9.94 -4.50 -1.87
CA LEU A 41 -8.48 -4.59 -2.00
C LEU A 41 -8.09 -5.18 -3.36
N ALA A 42 -7.12 -4.56 -4.01
CA ALA A 42 -6.58 -4.95 -5.30
C ALA A 42 -5.07 -5.17 -5.21
N LEU A 43 -4.58 -6.17 -5.94
CA LEU A 43 -3.16 -6.42 -6.13
C LEU A 43 -2.84 -6.15 -7.61
N ALA A 44 -1.86 -5.30 -7.89
CA ALA A 44 -1.52 -4.90 -9.26
C ALA A 44 -2.72 -4.35 -10.07
N GLY A 45 -3.68 -3.70 -9.42
CA GLY A 45 -4.89 -3.18 -10.08
C GLY A 45 -5.98 -4.21 -10.37
N VAL A 46 -5.85 -5.45 -9.88
CA VAL A 46 -6.89 -6.48 -9.99
C VAL A 46 -7.43 -6.80 -8.59
N GLU A 47 -8.75 -6.87 -8.43
CA GLU A 47 -9.35 -7.15 -7.13
C GLU A 47 -8.94 -8.54 -6.63
N ILE A 48 -8.52 -8.62 -5.36
CA ILE A 48 -8.00 -9.85 -4.77
C ILE A 48 -9.07 -10.95 -4.74
N SER A 49 -10.35 -10.58 -4.59
CA SER A 49 -11.49 -11.52 -4.59
C SER A 49 -11.70 -12.19 -5.95
N GLU A 50 -11.31 -11.52 -7.04
CA GLU A 50 -11.40 -12.01 -8.42
C GLU A 50 -10.19 -12.88 -8.80
N MET A 51 -9.10 -12.81 -8.03
CA MET A 51 -7.91 -13.63 -8.22
C MET A 51 -8.02 -14.98 -7.51
N ASN A 52 -7.87 -16.07 -8.28
CA ASN A 52 -7.63 -17.38 -7.68
C ASN A 52 -6.26 -17.44 -6.97
N VAL A 53 -6.09 -18.43 -6.08
CA VAL A 53 -4.90 -18.57 -5.23
C VAL A 53 -3.60 -18.66 -6.04
N LEU A 54 -3.60 -19.38 -7.17
CA LEU A 54 -2.41 -19.56 -8.00
C LEU A 54 -2.02 -18.25 -8.72
N ALA A 55 -2.98 -17.57 -9.34
CA ALA A 55 -2.75 -16.29 -10.01
C ALA A 55 -2.30 -15.20 -9.05
N ARG A 56 -2.81 -15.22 -7.82
CA ARG A 56 -2.36 -14.33 -6.75
C ARG A 56 -0.91 -14.60 -6.36
N ALA A 57 -0.56 -15.87 -6.12
CA ALA A 57 0.81 -16.25 -5.78
C ALA A 57 1.80 -15.85 -6.88
N GLU A 58 1.48 -16.12 -8.15
CA GLU A 58 2.31 -15.72 -9.29
C GLU A 58 2.49 -14.20 -9.41
N THR A 59 1.45 -13.42 -9.08
CA THR A 59 1.52 -11.96 -9.08
C THR A 59 2.43 -11.45 -7.96
N LEU A 60 2.30 -11.99 -6.75
CA LEU A 60 3.17 -11.64 -5.63
C LEU A 60 4.63 -12.02 -5.89
N THR A 61 4.90 -13.21 -6.42
CA THR A 61 6.27 -13.62 -6.77
C THR A 61 6.92 -12.64 -7.75
N ARG A 62 6.22 -12.24 -8.82
CA ARG A 62 6.74 -11.26 -9.79
C ARG A 62 7.03 -9.90 -9.15
N MET A 63 6.22 -9.48 -8.20
CA MET A 63 6.42 -8.23 -7.44
C MET A 63 7.64 -8.31 -6.53
N TYR A 64 7.78 -9.39 -5.77
CA TYR A 64 8.94 -9.63 -4.90
C TYR A 64 10.26 -9.69 -5.69
N ASP A 65 10.27 -10.39 -6.83
CA ASP A 65 11.41 -10.45 -7.74
C ASP A 65 11.79 -9.07 -8.30
N ALA A 66 10.79 -8.20 -8.55
CA ALA A 66 10.99 -6.83 -9.01
C ALA A 66 11.42 -5.86 -7.89
N GLY A 67 11.35 -6.30 -6.63
CA GLY A 67 11.60 -5.45 -5.47
C GLY A 67 10.51 -4.41 -5.21
N GLU A 68 9.30 -4.65 -5.73
CA GLU A 68 8.17 -3.70 -5.69
C GLU A 68 6.84 -4.44 -5.51
N VAL A 69 6.09 -4.10 -4.48
CA VAL A 69 4.73 -4.62 -4.24
C VAL A 69 3.73 -3.47 -4.37
N VAL A 70 2.75 -3.63 -5.26
CA VAL A 70 1.71 -2.60 -5.50
C VAL A 70 0.36 -3.12 -5.04
N VAL A 71 -0.20 -2.43 -4.05
CA VAL A 71 -1.51 -2.76 -3.47
C VAL A 71 -2.42 -1.54 -3.57
N GLY A 72 -3.55 -1.70 -4.25
CA GLY A 72 -4.57 -0.69 -4.38
C GLY A 72 -5.77 -1.00 -3.51
N TRP A 73 -6.53 0.00 -3.08
CA TRP A 73 -7.83 -0.21 -2.48
C TRP A 73 -8.77 0.94 -2.78
N ARG A 74 -10.08 0.67 -2.67
CA ARG A 74 -11.11 1.70 -2.68
C ARG A 74 -11.68 1.86 -1.28
N ASP A 75 -11.58 3.05 -0.72
CA ASP A 75 -12.14 3.38 0.59
C ASP A 75 -13.66 3.42 0.52
N GLY A 76 -14.35 2.60 1.33
CA GLY A 76 -15.81 2.56 1.34
C GLY A 76 -16.48 3.82 1.92
N ARG A 77 -15.71 4.69 2.61
CA ARG A 77 -16.23 5.90 3.27
C ARG A 77 -16.43 7.07 2.32
N ASP A 78 -15.49 7.26 1.40
CA ASP A 78 -15.49 8.39 0.46
C ASP A 78 -15.28 7.97 -1.00
N GLY A 79 -15.10 6.68 -1.27
CA GLY A 79 -14.94 6.12 -2.60
C GLY A 79 -13.57 6.34 -3.23
N ARG A 80 -12.61 6.97 -2.52
CA ARG A 80 -11.28 7.24 -3.05
C ARG A 80 -10.52 5.94 -3.29
N ILE A 81 -9.77 5.91 -4.39
CA ILE A 81 -8.85 4.82 -4.68
C ILE A 81 -7.46 5.24 -4.22
N VAL A 82 -6.84 4.39 -3.42
CA VAL A 82 -5.52 4.58 -2.84
C VAL A 82 -4.62 3.46 -3.34
N ASN A 83 -3.40 3.76 -3.74
CA ASN A 83 -2.39 2.75 -4.08
C ASN A 83 -1.17 2.93 -3.19
N VAL A 84 -0.68 1.84 -2.65
CA VAL A 84 0.58 1.79 -1.91
C VAL A 84 1.58 1.00 -2.73
N VAL A 85 2.72 1.62 -2.96
CA VAL A 85 3.87 1.04 -3.65
C VAL A 85 4.96 0.82 -2.62
N ILE A 86 5.22 -0.43 -2.29
CA ILE A 86 6.26 -0.84 -1.34
C ILE A 86 7.50 -1.25 -2.13
N GLU A 87 8.67 -0.69 -1.81
CA GLU A 87 9.93 -0.99 -2.46
C GLU A 87 11.02 -1.30 -1.45
N LYS A 88 11.90 -2.25 -1.79
CA LYS A 88 13.19 -2.43 -1.11
C LYS A 88 14.28 -1.69 -1.90
N LEU A 89 15.03 -0.85 -1.21
CA LEU A 89 16.00 0.06 -1.81
C LEU A 89 17.41 -0.21 -1.26
N ALA A 90 18.41 -0.14 -2.14
CA ALA A 90 19.81 -0.06 -1.72
C ALA A 90 20.16 1.39 -1.37
N ILE A 91 20.68 1.63 -0.16
CA ILE A 91 21.18 2.94 0.28
C ILE A 91 22.69 2.83 0.56
N GLU A 92 23.51 3.30 -0.38
CA GLU A 92 24.95 3.35 -0.17
C GLU A 92 25.34 4.43 0.86
N PRO A 93 26.39 4.22 1.68
CA PRO A 93 27.35 3.10 1.67
C PRO A 93 27.02 1.98 2.67
N ALA A 94 25.91 2.06 3.41
CA ALA A 94 25.78 1.39 4.71
C ALA A 94 24.47 0.61 4.97
N GLY A 95 23.58 0.43 4.00
CA GLY A 95 22.45 -0.49 4.22
C GLY A 95 21.33 -0.46 3.18
N GLY A 96 20.49 -1.50 3.20
CA GLY A 96 19.19 -1.49 2.53
C GLY A 96 18.15 -0.76 3.37
N GLY A 97 16.98 -0.49 2.78
CA GLY A 97 15.82 0.01 3.49
C GLY A 97 14.55 -0.25 2.72
N PHE A 98 13.41 -0.02 3.37
CA PHE A 98 12.10 -0.19 2.78
C PHE A 98 11.37 1.15 2.73
N ARG A 99 10.60 1.35 1.67
CA ARG A 99 9.79 2.55 1.46
C ARG A 99 8.40 2.14 1.02
N ALA A 100 7.37 2.82 1.53
CA ALA A 100 6.02 2.74 0.99
C ALA A 100 5.59 4.13 0.53
N GLU A 101 5.29 4.31 -0.75
CA GLU A 101 4.68 5.53 -1.28
C GLU A 101 3.17 5.33 -1.41
N VAL A 102 2.40 6.32 -0.94
CA VAL A 102 0.95 6.29 -0.96
C VAL A 102 0.45 7.27 -2.01
N TYR A 103 -0.29 6.76 -2.98
CA TYR A 103 -0.87 7.51 -4.08
C TYR A 103 -2.39 7.53 -3.99
N LEU A 104 -3.00 8.65 -4.32
CA LEU A 104 -4.43 8.76 -4.54
C LEU A 104 -4.72 8.82 -6.03
N GLU A 105 -5.69 8.05 -6.50
CA GLU A 105 -6.21 8.22 -7.85
C GLU A 105 -6.98 9.54 -7.94
N THR A 106 -6.69 10.27 -9.00
CA THR A 106 -7.39 11.50 -9.36
C THR A 106 -7.74 11.43 -10.85
N GLU A 107 -8.60 12.33 -11.32
CA GLU A 107 -8.93 12.42 -12.75
C GLU A 107 -7.68 12.64 -13.64
N GLY A 108 -6.60 13.21 -13.09
CA GLY A 108 -5.34 13.45 -13.78
C GLY A 108 -4.30 12.34 -13.66
N GLY A 109 -4.63 11.21 -13.02
CA GLY A 109 -3.72 10.11 -12.71
C GLY A 109 -3.37 10.02 -11.21
N HIS A 110 -2.19 9.50 -10.89
CA HIS A 110 -1.78 9.21 -9.51
C HIS A 110 -1.11 10.43 -8.85
N ALA A 111 -1.65 10.90 -7.73
CA ALA A 111 -1.06 11.96 -6.92
C ALA A 111 -0.44 11.38 -5.65
N LEU A 112 0.84 11.68 -5.39
CA LEU A 112 1.51 11.27 -4.15
C LEU A 112 0.86 11.98 -2.95
N ALA A 113 0.28 11.22 -2.04
CA ALA A 113 -0.38 11.70 -0.83
C ALA A 113 0.52 11.59 0.41
N GLY A 114 1.50 10.68 0.40
CA GLY A 114 2.44 10.50 1.49
C GLY A 114 3.45 9.41 1.21
N ALA A 115 4.41 9.26 2.12
CA ALA A 115 5.38 8.17 2.08
C ALA A 115 5.82 7.78 3.48
N LEU A 116 6.08 6.49 3.67
CA LEU A 116 6.64 5.87 4.86
C LEU A 116 7.99 5.24 4.51
N ALA A 117 8.89 5.15 5.47
CA ALA A 117 10.17 4.49 5.28
C ALA A 117 10.59 3.77 6.57
N GLY A 118 11.20 2.60 6.41
CA GLY A 118 11.73 1.77 7.49
C GLY A 118 13.14 1.29 7.14
N ARG A 119 13.94 0.97 8.17
CA ARG A 119 15.26 0.35 7.92
C ARG A 119 15.12 -1.13 7.63
N THR A 120 14.10 -1.77 8.22
CA THR A 120 13.71 -3.16 7.98
C THR A 120 12.30 -3.22 7.38
N ALA A 121 11.90 -4.41 6.90
CA ALA A 121 10.53 -4.67 6.50
C ALA A 121 9.55 -4.60 7.69
N GLU A 122 10.01 -4.98 8.88
CA GLU A 122 9.25 -4.90 10.15
C GLU A 122 8.95 -3.45 10.52
N ASP A 123 9.96 -2.56 10.48
CA ASP A 123 9.77 -1.13 10.74
C ASP A 123 8.70 -0.52 9.81
N LEU A 124 8.72 -0.91 8.53
CA LEU A 124 7.73 -0.44 7.56
C LEU A 124 6.34 -1.02 7.83
N ALA A 125 6.25 -2.31 8.17
CA ALA A 125 5.01 -2.98 8.48
C ALA A 125 4.34 -2.36 9.72
N ASP A 126 5.12 -2.04 10.76
CA ASP A 126 4.65 -1.34 11.95
C ASP A 126 4.14 0.07 11.62
N ALA A 127 4.85 0.82 10.79
CA ALA A 127 4.40 2.14 10.35
C ALA A 127 3.09 2.07 9.53
N LEU A 128 2.93 1.04 8.68
CA LEU A 128 1.69 0.79 7.95
C LEU A 128 0.54 0.41 8.89
N LEU A 129 0.82 -0.41 9.90
CA LEU A 129 -0.13 -0.81 10.94
C LEU A 129 -0.63 0.39 11.74
N GLU A 130 0.27 1.26 12.18
CA GLU A 130 -0.06 2.48 12.90
C GLU A 130 -0.93 3.42 12.04
N ALA A 131 -0.52 3.65 10.79
CA ALA A 131 -1.29 4.46 9.85
C ALA A 131 -2.68 3.86 9.56
N ALA A 132 -2.79 2.53 9.46
CA ALA A 132 -4.06 1.85 9.28
C ALA A 132 -4.95 1.93 10.53
N ALA A 133 -4.37 1.82 11.73
CA ALA A 133 -5.07 1.96 12.99
C ALA A 133 -5.62 3.38 13.19
N ASP A 134 -4.84 4.40 12.85
CA ASP A 134 -5.30 5.80 12.82
C ASP A 134 -6.44 5.98 11.82
N GLY A 135 -6.33 5.36 10.65
CA GLY A 135 -7.38 5.31 9.64
C GLY A 135 -8.67 4.65 10.14
N LEU A 136 -8.56 3.57 10.92
CA LEU A 136 -9.69 2.88 11.56
C LEU A 136 -10.35 3.71 12.66
N ALA A 137 -9.56 4.47 13.42
CA ALA A 137 -10.04 5.34 14.48
C ALA A 137 -10.76 6.59 13.93
N ALA A 138 -10.55 6.94 12.66
CA ALA A 138 -11.28 8.01 12.00
C ALA A 138 -12.78 7.67 11.92
N GLY A 139 -13.61 8.55 12.48
CA GLY A 139 -15.05 8.34 12.57
C GLY A 139 -15.68 8.03 11.20
N LEU A 140 -16.49 6.97 11.16
CA LEU A 140 -17.29 6.65 9.97
C LEU A 140 -18.31 7.78 9.71
N PRO A 141 -18.60 8.12 8.44
CA PRO A 141 -19.76 8.95 8.13
C PRO A 141 -21.01 8.32 8.77
N SER A 142 -21.94 9.15 9.26
CA SER A 142 -23.21 8.62 9.73
C SER A 142 -23.89 7.83 8.59
N PRO A 143 -24.62 6.74 8.87
CA PRO A 143 -25.24 5.91 7.84
C PRO A 143 -26.08 6.71 6.83
N GLY A 144 -26.73 7.80 7.25
CA GLY A 144 -27.47 8.70 6.37
C GLY A 144 -26.61 9.57 5.44
N ALA A 145 -25.40 9.95 5.88
CA ALA A 145 -24.48 10.74 5.06
C ALA A 145 -23.77 9.91 3.98
N ALA A 146 -23.50 8.64 4.24
CA ALA A 146 -22.94 7.71 3.25
C ALA A 146 -23.94 7.39 2.12
N LEU A 147 -25.22 7.22 2.47
CA LEU A 147 -26.29 6.96 1.49
C LEU A 147 -26.61 8.16 0.59
N LEU A 148 -26.54 9.38 1.12
CA LEU A 148 -26.75 10.61 0.33
C LEU A 148 -25.69 10.77 -0.78
N LYS A 149 -24.41 10.49 -0.48
CA LYS A 149 -23.33 10.58 -1.47
C LYS A 149 -23.46 9.56 -2.60
N LEU A 150 -23.98 8.36 -2.33
CA LEU A 150 -24.23 7.35 -3.35
C LEU A 150 -25.41 7.68 -4.28
N SER A 151 -26.28 8.60 -3.87
CA SER A 151 -27.39 9.09 -4.69
C SER A 151 -27.04 10.28 -5.59
N GLU A 152 -25.84 10.85 -5.43
CA GLU A 152 -25.35 12.02 -6.17
C GLU A 152 -24.35 11.69 -7.29
N GLY A 153 -23.95 10.42 -7.44
CA GLY A 153 -23.08 9.91 -8.53
C GLY A 153 -23.81 8.90 -9.42
#